data_AF-A0A7L0X8U8-F1
#
_entry.id   AF-A0A7L0X8U8-F1
#
_cell.length_a   1.000
_cell.length_b   1.000
_cell.length_c   1.000
_cell.angle_alpha   90.00
_cell.angle_beta   90.00
_cell.angle_gamma   90.00
#
_symmetry.space_group_name_H-M   'P 1'
#
loop_
_entity.id
_entity.type
_entity.pdbx_description
1 polymer ?
#
loop_
_entity_poly.entity_id
_entity_poly.type
_entity_poly.pdbx_seq_one_letter_code
_entity_poly.pdbx_strand_id
1 'polypeptide(L)'
;PGAAFVAAASYRGPGNNDTRSNKALPILLWWSGSLFPHFPGDTERIDCPRGSCLVTRSRRVARHRRTKALIFYGTDFRAYEAPLPRLPHQTWALFHEESPMNNYLLSHPPGIRLFNYTATFRRESDYPLTLQWLPGAGYLRGPAVPLAEKDAWRRRGYAPVLYMQSHCDVPSDRDRYVRELMKYIQVDSYGKCLHNRELPSERLRDTSTATTEDSEFMSFIARYKFHLALENAICDDYMTEKLWRPMHLGAVPVYRGSPAVRDWMPNNLSIILIDDFDSPQELAKYLDFLDKNGEEYLKYLEYKNVGGIKNQFLLESLERREWGVNDMTLPNYLNGFECFVCDRENIRVKEEQEHKKSRGKIPAPRPRIAQFKHMGCPMPTPGFGNVEDLAEGDSWKEMWLQDYWQSLDQGEALTAMIHRNESHQGRFWDYMHEIFLKRTRQH
;
A
#
# COMPACT_ATOMS: atom_id res chain seq x y z
N PRO A 1 -19.82 25.86 -22.35
CA PRO A 1 -18.82 26.74 -21.71
C PRO A 1 -17.68 25.88 -21.13
N GLY A 2 -16.56 25.82 -21.85
CA GLY A 2 -15.46 24.91 -21.56
C GLY A 2 -14.77 25.23 -20.24
N ALA A 3 -14.62 24.22 -19.38
CA ALA A 3 -13.75 24.29 -18.21
C ALA A 3 -12.31 24.44 -18.71
N ALA A 4 -11.75 25.63 -18.51
CA ALA A 4 -10.32 25.85 -18.68
C ALA A 4 -9.59 24.95 -17.67
N PHE A 5 -8.86 23.95 -18.18
CA PHE A 5 -7.85 23.26 -17.38
C PHE A 5 -6.80 24.28 -16.99
N VAL A 6 -6.89 24.79 -15.76
CA VAL A 6 -5.81 25.55 -15.15
C VAL A 6 -4.69 24.54 -14.93
N ALA A 7 -3.65 24.60 -15.77
CA ALA A 7 -2.41 23.91 -15.51
C ALA A 7 -1.93 24.37 -14.13
N ALA A 8 -1.90 23.44 -13.17
CA ALA A 8 -1.36 23.73 -11.85
C ALA A 8 0.06 24.26 -12.05
N ALA A 9 0.34 25.46 -11.52
CA ALA A 9 1.69 25.99 -11.54
C ALA A 9 2.63 24.95 -10.93
N SER A 10 3.75 24.65 -11.59
CA SER A 10 4.78 23.74 -11.09
C SER A 10 5.13 24.17 -9.67
N TYR A 11 4.74 23.37 -8.68
CA TYR A 11 4.99 23.64 -7.27
C TYR A 11 6.49 23.92 -7.09
N ARG A 12 6.84 25.12 -6.65
CA ARG A 12 8.18 25.44 -6.16
C ARG A 12 8.18 25.19 -4.67
N GLY A 13 8.86 24.12 -4.26
CA GLY A 13 9.10 23.86 -2.85
C GLY A 13 9.68 25.09 -2.15
N PRO A 14 9.27 25.38 -0.91
CA PRO A 14 9.87 26.44 -0.11
C PRO A 14 11.40 26.29 -0.08
N GLY A 15 12.12 27.38 -0.37
CA GLY A 15 13.59 27.39 -0.31
C GLY A 15 14.32 26.86 -1.55
N ASN A 16 13.62 26.46 -2.62
CA ASN A 16 14.29 26.11 -3.88
C ASN A 16 14.84 27.37 -4.58
N ASN A 17 16.17 27.46 -4.66
CA ASN A 17 16.92 28.52 -5.35
C ASN A 17 17.68 27.99 -6.59
N ASP A 18 17.24 26.88 -7.17
CA ASP A 18 17.91 26.22 -8.28
C ASP A 18 17.67 26.92 -9.62
N THR A 19 18.68 27.66 -10.07
CA THR A 19 18.65 28.44 -11.32
C THR A 19 19.11 27.65 -12.55
N ARG A 20 19.46 26.37 -12.41
CA ARG A 20 19.91 25.54 -13.53
C ARG A 20 18.81 25.42 -14.58
N SER A 21 19.19 25.52 -15.86
CA SER A 21 18.25 25.28 -16.97
C SER A 21 17.86 23.80 -17.08
N ASN A 22 16.74 23.51 -17.76
CA ASN A 22 16.28 22.12 -17.99
C ASN A 22 17.32 21.24 -18.70
N LYS A 23 18.33 21.83 -19.37
CA LYS A 23 19.43 21.09 -20.00
C LYS A 23 20.52 20.65 -19.02
N ALA A 24 20.53 21.19 -17.81
CA ALA A 24 21.52 20.89 -16.77
C ALA A 24 20.96 20.02 -15.62
N LEU A 25 19.64 19.90 -15.48
CA LEU A 25 19.01 19.15 -14.40
C LEU A 25 19.23 17.62 -14.52
N PRO A 26 19.30 16.88 -13.40
CA PRO A 26 19.09 15.43 -13.41
C PRO A 26 17.75 15.07 -14.04
N ILE A 27 17.70 13.94 -14.74
CA ILE A 27 16.47 13.39 -15.29
C ILE A 27 16.01 12.23 -14.42
N LEU A 28 14.74 12.22 -14.02
CA LEU A 28 14.07 11.07 -13.45
C LEU A 28 13.12 10.49 -14.50
N LEU A 29 13.29 9.22 -14.82
CA LEU A 29 12.45 8.53 -15.80
C LEU A 29 11.48 7.61 -15.06
N TRP A 30 10.18 7.88 -15.19
CA TRP A 30 9.13 6.92 -14.84
C TRP A 30 9.16 5.77 -15.84
N TRP A 31 9.70 4.62 -15.41
CA TRP A 31 9.75 3.41 -16.21
C TRP A 31 8.34 2.81 -16.40
N SER A 32 7.54 2.89 -15.34
CA SER A 32 6.09 2.62 -15.34
C SER A 32 5.34 3.92 -15.62
N GLY A 33 4.98 4.16 -16.90
CA GLY A 33 4.39 5.42 -17.33
C GLY A 33 2.93 5.63 -16.94
N SER A 34 2.25 4.58 -16.46
CA SER A 34 0.84 4.58 -16.00
C SER A 34 0.60 5.52 -14.82
N LEU A 35 1.57 5.61 -13.90
CA LEU A 35 1.52 6.47 -12.71
C LEU A 35 2.33 7.77 -12.86
N PHE A 36 2.60 8.22 -14.09
CA PHE A 36 3.26 9.51 -14.26
C PHE A 36 2.31 10.65 -13.82
N PRO A 37 2.64 11.46 -12.80
CA PRO A 37 1.68 12.39 -12.20
C PRO A 37 1.38 13.65 -13.02
N HIS A 38 2.15 13.90 -14.09
CA HIS A 38 2.10 15.17 -14.81
C HIS A 38 1.31 15.01 -16.11
N PHE A 39 0.15 15.64 -16.19
CA PHE A 39 -0.72 15.66 -17.37
C PHE A 39 -1.00 17.10 -17.84
N PRO A 40 -1.16 17.33 -19.15
CA PRO A 40 -1.15 16.35 -20.25
C PRO A 40 0.26 16.01 -20.78
N GLY A 41 1.32 16.57 -20.20
CA GLY A 41 2.69 16.42 -20.70
C GLY A 41 3.29 15.02 -20.55
N ASP A 42 4.40 14.79 -21.26
CA ASP A 42 5.26 13.59 -21.10
C ASP A 42 6.54 13.91 -20.32
N THR A 43 6.78 15.19 -20.04
CA THR A 43 7.97 15.72 -19.39
C THR A 43 7.62 16.99 -18.63
N GLU A 44 8.07 17.10 -17.39
CA GLU A 44 7.81 18.25 -16.53
C GLU A 44 9.07 18.65 -15.76
N ARG A 45 9.21 19.95 -15.42
CA ARG A 45 10.22 20.38 -14.45
C ARG A 45 9.59 20.38 -13.08
N ILE A 46 10.22 19.69 -12.13
CA ILE A 46 9.83 19.75 -10.73
C ILE A 46 10.86 20.52 -9.92
N ASP A 47 10.38 21.34 -9.00
CA ASP A 47 11.17 22.19 -8.13
C ASP A 47 10.96 21.74 -6.66
N CYS A 48 11.85 20.87 -6.18
CA CYS A 48 11.76 20.27 -4.85
C CYS A 48 12.62 21.04 -3.83
N PRO A 49 12.47 20.80 -2.51
CA PRO A 49 13.13 21.61 -1.49
C PRO A 49 14.65 21.72 -1.61
N ARG A 50 15.35 20.67 -2.04
CA ARG A 50 16.83 20.65 -2.13
C ARG A 50 17.38 20.80 -3.55
N GLY A 51 16.53 20.68 -4.57
CA GLY A 51 16.92 20.95 -5.95
C GLY A 51 15.82 20.64 -6.95
N SER A 52 16.11 20.90 -8.21
CA SER A 52 15.16 20.67 -9.31
C SER A 52 15.57 19.48 -10.18
N CYS A 53 14.58 18.86 -10.82
CA CYS A 53 14.76 17.76 -11.76
C CYS A 53 13.87 17.93 -12.99
N LEU A 54 14.24 17.25 -14.07
CA LEU A 54 13.36 17.04 -15.21
C LEU A 54 12.79 15.63 -15.10
N VAL A 55 11.48 15.49 -15.00
CA VAL A 55 10.82 14.18 -14.88
C VAL A 55 10.12 13.85 -16.19
N THR A 56 10.13 12.58 -16.59
CA THR A 56 9.52 12.16 -17.86
C THR A 56 9.10 10.70 -17.83
N ARG A 57 8.11 10.34 -18.65
CA ARG A 57 7.77 8.94 -18.99
C ARG A 57 8.33 8.46 -20.33
N SER A 58 9.13 9.29 -21.01
CA SER A 58 9.71 8.96 -22.31
C SER A 58 10.91 8.02 -22.18
N ARG A 59 10.75 6.75 -22.55
CA ARG A 59 11.85 5.76 -22.50
C ARG A 59 13.05 6.09 -23.40
N ARG A 60 12.95 7.10 -24.29
CA ARG A 60 14.07 7.58 -25.14
C ARG A 60 15.27 8.07 -24.34
N VAL A 61 15.04 8.57 -23.11
CA VAL A 61 16.13 9.04 -22.24
C VAL A 61 16.69 7.95 -21.33
N ALA A 62 16.24 6.70 -21.44
CA ALA A 62 16.61 5.63 -20.52
C ALA A 62 18.13 5.40 -20.40
N ARG A 63 18.90 5.60 -21.47
CA ARG A 63 20.37 5.45 -21.47
C ARG A 63 21.13 6.78 -21.37
N HIS A 64 20.43 7.89 -21.22
CA HIS A 64 21.05 9.22 -21.20
C HIS A 64 21.86 9.42 -19.90
N ARG A 65 23.05 10.02 -19.99
CA ARG A 65 23.97 10.23 -18.83
C ARG A 65 23.36 11.09 -17.71
N ARG A 66 22.42 11.97 -18.06
CA ARG A 66 21.64 12.78 -17.12
C ARG A 66 20.47 12.04 -16.47
N THR A 67 20.05 10.89 -16.99
CA THR A 67 19.03 10.05 -16.34
C THR A 67 19.65 9.40 -15.13
N LYS A 68 19.34 9.96 -13.96
CA LYS A 68 19.94 9.59 -12.67
C LYS A 68 19.09 8.63 -11.88
N ALA A 69 17.78 8.61 -12.11
CA ALA A 69 16.89 7.62 -11.52
C ALA A 69 15.88 7.07 -12.53
N LEU A 70 15.52 5.81 -12.32
CA LEU A 70 14.38 5.13 -12.90
C LEU A 70 13.37 4.88 -11.78
N ILE A 71 12.15 5.39 -11.93
CA ILE A 71 11.05 5.21 -10.98
C ILE A 71 10.15 4.09 -11.50
N PHE A 72 9.92 3.08 -10.68
CA PHE A 72 9.11 1.90 -10.98
C PHE A 72 7.87 1.90 -10.11
N TYR A 73 6.72 1.62 -10.71
CA TYR A 73 5.54 1.21 -9.96
C TYR A 73 5.62 -0.30 -9.72
N GLY A 74 5.57 -0.72 -8.45
CA GLY A 74 5.78 -2.11 -8.05
C GLY A 74 4.77 -3.07 -8.66
N THR A 75 3.49 -2.68 -8.75
CA THR A 75 2.43 -3.50 -9.36
C THR A 75 2.71 -3.80 -10.83
N ASP A 76 3.32 -2.85 -11.56
CA ASP A 76 3.66 -2.98 -12.97
C ASP A 76 5.07 -3.59 -13.20
N PHE A 77 5.86 -3.77 -12.14
CA PHE A 77 7.22 -4.25 -12.28
C PHE A 77 7.23 -5.74 -12.67
N ARG A 78 7.92 -6.06 -13.76
CA ARG A 78 8.12 -7.43 -14.24
C ARG A 78 9.60 -7.70 -14.38
N ALA A 79 10.09 -8.77 -13.75
CA ALA A 79 11.51 -9.09 -13.71
C ALA A 79 12.10 -9.30 -15.11
N TYR A 80 11.33 -9.93 -16.01
CA TYR A 80 11.73 -10.19 -17.40
C TYR A 80 11.73 -8.94 -18.30
N GLU A 81 11.15 -7.81 -17.87
CA GLU A 81 11.13 -6.54 -18.61
C GLU A 81 12.06 -5.47 -18.01
N ALA A 82 12.83 -5.83 -16.99
CA ALA A 82 13.67 -4.89 -16.26
C ALA A 82 14.70 -4.22 -17.19
N PRO A 83 14.98 -2.91 -17.04
CA PRO A 83 15.88 -2.17 -17.94
C PRO A 83 17.33 -2.62 -17.78
N LEU A 84 17.75 -3.55 -18.63
CA LEU A 84 19.09 -4.13 -18.64
C LEU A 84 19.96 -3.57 -19.80
N PRO A 85 21.29 -3.46 -19.62
CA PRO A 85 22.02 -3.68 -18.37
C PRO A 85 21.75 -2.55 -17.37
N ARG A 86 21.82 -2.86 -16.06
CA ARG A 86 21.64 -1.85 -15.01
C ARG A 86 22.83 -0.88 -15.02
N LEU A 87 22.58 0.38 -15.37
CA LEU A 87 23.64 1.38 -15.50
C LEU A 87 24.12 1.88 -14.13
N PRO A 88 25.44 1.94 -13.85
CA PRO A 88 25.97 2.30 -12.53
C PRO A 88 25.61 3.71 -12.05
N HIS A 89 25.31 4.64 -12.96
CA HIS A 89 24.92 6.00 -12.60
C HIS A 89 23.42 6.15 -12.33
N GLN A 90 22.64 5.07 -12.45
CA GLN A 90 21.19 5.06 -12.28
C GLN A 90 20.77 4.41 -10.97
N THR A 91 20.02 5.17 -10.21
CA THR A 91 19.23 4.73 -9.07
C THR A 91 17.94 4.07 -9.58
N TRP A 92 17.54 2.94 -9.00
CA TRP A 92 16.20 2.38 -9.18
C TRP A 92 15.37 2.75 -7.94
N ALA A 93 14.28 3.48 -8.14
CA ALA A 93 13.37 3.90 -7.08
C ALA A 93 12.04 3.16 -7.23
N LEU A 94 11.53 2.59 -6.14
CA LEU A 94 10.28 1.83 -6.11
C LEU A 94 9.18 2.66 -5.46
N PHE A 95 8.05 2.80 -6.15
CA PHE A 95 6.79 3.23 -5.58
C PHE A 95 5.85 2.02 -5.55
N HIS A 96 5.39 1.57 -4.38
CA HIS A 96 4.52 0.41 -4.23
C HIS A 96 3.73 0.44 -2.91
N GLU A 97 2.58 1.07 -2.99
CA GLU A 97 1.57 1.30 -1.96
C GLU A 97 0.48 0.23 -1.93
N GLU A 98 0.49 -0.65 -2.91
CA GLU A 98 -0.49 -1.69 -3.14
C GLU A 98 -0.23 -2.97 -2.35
N SER A 99 -1.21 -3.86 -2.33
CA SER A 99 -1.10 -5.18 -1.70
C SER A 99 0.12 -5.97 -2.21
N PRO A 100 0.84 -6.71 -1.34
CA PRO A 100 1.90 -7.61 -1.77
C PRO A 100 1.43 -8.68 -2.76
N MET A 101 0.12 -8.97 -2.80
CA MET A 101 -0.48 -9.89 -3.79
C MET A 101 -0.26 -9.44 -5.24
N ASN A 102 -0.05 -8.13 -5.45
CA ASN A 102 0.17 -7.59 -6.78
C ASN A 102 1.59 -7.88 -7.29
N ASN A 103 2.55 -8.11 -6.37
CA ASN A 103 3.92 -8.45 -6.74
C ASN A 103 4.73 -9.05 -5.56
N TYR A 104 4.67 -10.36 -5.37
CA TYR A 104 5.44 -11.02 -4.31
C TYR A 104 6.96 -10.95 -4.49
N LEU A 105 7.47 -10.61 -5.67
CA LEU A 105 8.92 -10.42 -5.87
C LEU A 105 9.45 -9.39 -4.87
N LEU A 106 8.68 -8.34 -4.61
CA LEU A 106 9.03 -7.26 -3.67
C LEU A 106 8.97 -7.71 -2.20
N SER A 107 8.32 -8.84 -1.91
CA SER A 107 8.32 -9.43 -0.57
C SER A 107 9.58 -10.23 -0.27
N HIS A 108 10.41 -10.51 -1.29
CA HIS A 108 11.63 -11.31 -1.14
C HIS A 108 12.91 -10.46 -1.12
N PRO A 109 13.95 -10.86 -0.35
CA PRO A 109 15.20 -10.12 -0.31
C PRO A 109 15.85 -9.87 -1.69
N PRO A 110 15.93 -10.86 -2.62
CA PRO A 110 16.47 -10.62 -3.95
C PRO A 110 15.68 -9.59 -4.76
N GLY A 111 14.38 -9.45 -4.54
CA GLY A 111 13.54 -8.49 -5.26
C GLY A 111 13.59 -7.09 -4.68
N ILE A 112 13.31 -6.90 -3.39
CA ILE A 112 13.29 -5.56 -2.79
C ILE A 112 14.67 -4.88 -2.82
N ARG A 113 15.76 -5.66 -2.70
CA ARG A 113 17.14 -5.16 -2.77
C ARG A 113 17.57 -4.73 -4.18
N LEU A 114 16.73 -4.91 -5.19
CA LEU A 114 16.95 -4.29 -6.50
C LEU A 114 16.84 -2.77 -6.42
N PHE A 115 16.11 -2.22 -5.45
CA PHE A 115 15.82 -0.79 -5.38
C PHE A 115 16.74 -0.07 -4.40
N ASN A 116 17.08 1.17 -4.74
CA ASN A 116 17.91 2.06 -3.95
C ASN A 116 17.08 2.93 -2.99
N TYR A 117 15.87 3.31 -3.43
CA TYR A 117 14.88 4.06 -2.64
C TYR A 117 13.51 3.39 -2.77
N THR A 118 12.73 3.40 -1.69
CA THR A 118 11.40 2.78 -1.67
C THR A 118 10.37 3.69 -1.02
N ALA A 119 9.19 3.80 -1.63
CA ALA A 119 7.96 4.27 -1.02
C ALA A 119 6.95 3.12 -0.99
N THR A 120 6.62 2.66 0.21
CA THR A 120 5.72 1.51 0.40
C THR A 120 4.85 1.72 1.64
N PHE A 121 3.89 0.84 1.88
CA PHE A 121 3.10 0.90 3.12
C PHE A 121 3.93 0.61 4.39
N ARG A 122 5.14 0.04 4.30
CA ARG A 122 6.01 -0.20 5.46
C ARG A 122 6.56 1.10 6.05
N ARG A 123 6.46 1.24 7.38
CA ARG A 123 6.98 2.42 8.09
C ARG A 123 8.49 2.56 7.98
N GLU A 124 9.18 1.46 7.67
CA GLU A 124 10.63 1.42 7.51
C GLU A 124 11.12 1.78 6.11
N SER A 125 10.21 1.96 5.15
CA SER A 125 10.60 2.40 3.81
C SER A 125 11.16 3.82 3.83
N ASP A 126 11.97 4.16 2.82
CA ASP A 126 12.63 5.47 2.76
C ASP A 126 11.67 6.65 2.71
N TYR A 127 10.48 6.42 2.15
CA TYR A 127 9.37 7.36 2.07
C TYR A 127 8.05 6.63 2.43
N PRO A 128 7.71 6.53 3.72
CA PRO A 128 6.63 5.66 4.18
C PRO A 128 5.25 6.16 3.78
N LEU A 129 4.43 5.22 3.30
CA LEU A 129 3.02 5.41 2.87
C LEU A 129 2.03 4.75 3.83
N THR A 130 2.47 4.37 5.04
CA THR A 130 1.70 3.60 6.02
C THR A 130 0.31 4.17 6.34
N LEU A 131 0.18 5.50 6.33
CA LEU A 131 -1.07 6.21 6.66
C LEU A 131 -1.76 6.79 5.42
N GLN A 132 -1.55 6.23 4.23
CA GLN A 132 -2.10 6.82 2.99
C GLN A 132 -3.63 6.80 2.91
N TRP A 133 -4.26 5.94 3.70
CA TRP A 133 -5.71 5.81 3.81
C TRP A 133 -6.28 6.53 5.04
N LEU A 134 -5.44 7.30 5.76
CA LEU A 134 -5.84 8.12 6.89
C LEU A 134 -5.51 9.60 6.60
N PRO A 135 -6.49 10.42 6.18
CA PRO A 135 -6.26 11.84 5.90
C PRO A 135 -5.69 12.61 7.09
N GLY A 136 -6.16 12.32 8.31
CA GLY A 136 -5.58 12.85 9.54
C GLY A 136 -6.45 12.56 10.76
N ALA A 137 -6.04 13.06 11.93
CA ALA A 137 -6.77 12.82 13.18
C ALA A 137 -8.19 13.43 13.20
N GLY A 138 -8.43 14.47 12.39
CA GLY A 138 -9.77 15.04 12.19
C GLY A 138 -10.73 14.08 11.49
N TYR A 139 -10.23 13.25 10.57
CA TYR A 139 -11.03 12.28 9.83
C TYR A 139 -11.72 11.28 10.75
N LEU A 140 -10.99 10.74 11.74
CA LEU A 140 -11.54 9.77 12.70
C LEU A 140 -12.60 10.38 13.62
N ARG A 141 -12.55 11.69 13.85
CA ARG A 141 -13.51 12.45 14.67
C ARG A 141 -14.76 12.88 13.89
N GLY A 142 -14.94 12.42 12.66
CA GLY A 142 -16.17 12.61 11.90
C GLY A 142 -17.41 12.16 12.70
N PRO A 143 -18.57 12.81 12.50
CA PRO A 143 -19.79 12.49 13.24
C PRO A 143 -20.19 11.02 13.01
N ALA A 144 -20.55 10.34 14.10
CA ALA A 144 -21.06 8.97 14.05
C ALA A 144 -22.58 8.97 13.95
N VAL A 145 -23.12 7.97 13.25
CA VAL A 145 -24.55 7.64 13.30
C VAL A 145 -24.91 7.28 14.76
N PRO A 146 -25.93 7.92 15.37
CA PRO A 146 -26.32 7.63 16.74
C PRO A 146 -26.66 6.15 16.96
N LEU A 147 -26.30 5.62 18.13
CA LEU A 147 -26.55 4.21 18.47
C LEU A 147 -28.04 3.83 18.32
N ALA A 148 -28.95 4.69 18.77
CA ALA A 148 -30.39 4.47 18.65
C ALA A 148 -30.86 4.27 17.19
N GLU A 149 -30.20 4.93 16.24
CA GLU A 149 -30.48 4.76 14.82
C GLU A 149 -29.91 3.43 14.29
N LYS A 150 -28.69 3.06 14.66
CA LYS A 150 -28.12 1.73 14.36
C LYS A 150 -29.00 0.60 14.90
N ASP A 151 -29.51 0.75 16.13
CA ASP A 151 -30.43 -0.21 16.75
C ASP A 151 -31.78 -0.28 16.03
N ALA A 152 -32.26 0.85 15.49
CA ALA A 152 -33.47 0.86 14.67
C ALA A 152 -33.26 0.08 13.36
N TRP A 153 -32.09 0.18 12.73
CA TRP A 153 -31.74 -0.65 11.56
C TRP A 153 -31.62 -2.13 11.93
N ARG A 154 -31.01 -2.46 13.07
CA ARG A 154 -30.95 -3.83 13.60
C ARG A 154 -32.36 -4.43 13.76
N ARG A 155 -33.31 -3.67 14.34
CA ARG A 155 -34.72 -4.10 14.47
C ARG A 155 -35.45 -4.26 13.12
N ARG A 156 -34.97 -3.61 12.05
CA ARG A 156 -35.49 -3.74 10.68
C ARG A 156 -34.90 -4.94 9.92
N GLY A 157 -34.10 -5.78 10.57
CA GLY A 157 -33.58 -7.03 10.00
C GLY A 157 -32.19 -6.94 9.37
N TYR A 158 -31.48 -5.82 9.59
CA TYR A 158 -30.05 -5.73 9.27
C TYR A 158 -29.24 -6.60 10.23
N ALA A 159 -28.19 -7.25 9.76
CA ALA A 159 -27.23 -7.96 10.59
C ALA A 159 -26.44 -7.00 11.49
N PRO A 160 -25.86 -7.47 12.61
CA PRO A 160 -24.94 -6.64 13.40
C PRO A 160 -23.61 -6.38 12.67
N VAL A 161 -23.21 -7.29 11.78
CA VAL A 161 -21.91 -7.30 11.10
C VAL A 161 -22.08 -7.11 9.59
N LEU A 162 -21.31 -6.20 9.02
CA LEU A 162 -21.22 -5.94 7.59
C LEU A 162 -19.96 -6.56 6.98
N TYR A 163 -20.11 -7.21 5.83
CA TYR A 163 -19.02 -7.63 4.97
C TYR A 163 -19.16 -7.01 3.57
N MET A 164 -18.19 -6.18 3.19
CA MET A 164 -18.24 -5.40 1.95
C MET A 164 -16.97 -5.59 1.13
N GLN A 165 -16.78 -6.77 0.56
CA GLN A 165 -15.58 -7.13 -0.21
C GLN A 165 -15.94 -7.58 -1.62
N SER A 166 -15.19 -7.10 -2.61
CA SER A 166 -15.41 -7.41 -4.03
C SER A 166 -14.24 -8.10 -4.73
N HIS A 167 -13.08 -8.19 -4.05
CA HIS A 167 -11.94 -8.97 -4.51
C HIS A 167 -11.90 -10.26 -3.70
N CYS A 168 -12.33 -11.36 -4.31
CA CYS A 168 -12.41 -12.67 -3.67
C CYS A 168 -11.15 -13.48 -3.98
N ASP A 169 -11.02 -14.65 -3.36
CA ASP A 169 -9.90 -15.57 -3.59
C ASP A 169 -8.52 -14.95 -3.34
N VAL A 170 -8.41 -14.09 -2.33
CA VAL A 170 -7.19 -13.32 -2.00
C VAL A 170 -6.22 -14.09 -1.08
N PRO A 171 -4.93 -13.70 -1.01
CA PRO A 171 -3.94 -14.42 -0.19
C PRO A 171 -4.25 -14.48 1.30
N SER A 172 -4.95 -13.50 1.88
CA SER A 172 -5.39 -13.57 3.28
C SER A 172 -6.48 -14.63 3.53
N ASP A 173 -7.05 -15.21 2.46
CA ASP A 173 -8.09 -16.25 2.50
C ASP A 173 -9.26 -15.89 3.44
N ARG A 174 -9.52 -14.58 3.52
CA ARG A 174 -10.49 -13.98 4.43
C ARG A 174 -11.89 -14.57 4.26
N ASP A 175 -12.27 -14.95 3.04
CA ASP A 175 -13.59 -15.47 2.72
C ASP A 175 -13.84 -16.83 3.40
N ARG A 176 -12.79 -17.66 3.55
CA ARG A 176 -12.85 -18.93 4.29
C ARG A 176 -13.18 -18.68 5.77
N TYR A 177 -12.50 -17.70 6.38
CA TYR A 177 -12.77 -17.30 7.76
C TYR A 177 -14.19 -16.75 7.93
N VAL A 178 -14.64 -15.86 7.03
CA VAL A 178 -15.99 -15.27 7.12
C VAL A 178 -17.08 -16.32 6.97
N ARG A 179 -16.89 -17.31 6.09
CA ARG A 179 -17.84 -18.43 5.91
C ARG A 179 -17.99 -19.25 7.19
N GLU A 180 -16.91 -19.42 7.96
CA GLU A 180 -16.97 -20.06 9.28
C GLU A 180 -17.69 -19.18 10.31
N LEU A 181 -17.35 -17.89 10.37
CA LEU A 181 -17.99 -16.93 11.28
C LEU A 181 -19.51 -16.83 11.07
N MET A 182 -19.96 -16.88 9.81
CA MET A 182 -21.39 -16.83 9.43
C MET A 182 -22.24 -17.95 10.05
N LYS A 183 -21.63 -19.05 10.53
CA LYS A 183 -22.35 -20.13 11.23
C LYS A 183 -22.80 -19.71 12.64
N TYR A 184 -22.14 -18.70 13.23
CA TYR A 184 -22.30 -18.33 14.63
C TYR A 184 -22.91 -16.94 14.84
N ILE A 185 -22.83 -16.05 13.84
CA ILE A 185 -23.44 -14.71 13.87
C ILE A 185 -23.94 -14.31 12.48
N GLN A 186 -25.03 -13.54 12.42
CA GLN A 186 -25.51 -12.97 11.16
C GLN A 186 -24.50 -11.97 10.62
N VAL A 187 -24.13 -12.14 9.35
CA VAL A 187 -23.29 -11.22 8.58
C VAL A 187 -24.02 -10.91 7.29
N ASP A 188 -24.27 -9.63 7.04
CA ASP A 188 -24.79 -9.18 5.75
C ASP A 188 -23.59 -8.91 4.82
N SER A 189 -23.55 -9.63 3.69
CA SER A 189 -22.54 -9.47 2.64
C SER A 189 -23.16 -8.96 1.35
N TYR A 190 -22.72 -7.77 0.94
CA TYR A 190 -23.23 -7.08 -0.25
C TYR A 190 -22.23 -7.00 -1.40
N GLY A 191 -20.93 -7.15 -1.10
CA GLY A 191 -19.89 -7.19 -2.12
C GLY A 191 -19.95 -8.47 -2.95
N LYS A 192 -19.04 -8.64 -3.91
CA LYS A 192 -19.01 -9.85 -4.76
C LYS A 192 -18.70 -11.13 -3.98
N CYS A 193 -18.04 -11.02 -2.82
CA CYS A 193 -17.61 -12.17 -2.03
C CYS A 193 -18.69 -12.64 -1.06
N LEU A 194 -19.03 -13.93 -1.08
CA LEU A 194 -20.12 -14.59 -0.34
C LEU A 194 -21.53 -14.09 -0.65
N HIS A 195 -21.71 -12.81 -1.00
CA HIS A 195 -22.87 -12.16 -1.58
C HIS A 195 -24.23 -12.75 -1.18
N ASN A 196 -24.64 -12.51 0.08
CA ASN A 196 -25.91 -13.02 0.61
C ASN A 196 -27.00 -11.94 0.72
N ARG A 197 -26.68 -10.68 0.34
CA ARG A 197 -27.60 -9.55 0.29
C ARG A 197 -27.39 -8.71 -0.96
N GLU A 198 -28.48 -8.12 -1.44
CA GLU A 198 -28.48 -7.17 -2.55
C GLU A 198 -28.37 -5.74 -2.06
N LEU A 199 -27.57 -4.93 -2.75
CA LEU A 199 -27.48 -3.50 -2.49
C LEU A 199 -28.82 -2.81 -2.81
N PRO A 200 -29.20 -1.77 -2.03
CA PRO A 200 -30.51 -1.14 -2.17
C PRO A 200 -30.66 -0.25 -3.42
N SER A 201 -29.56 0.08 -4.11
CA SER A 201 -29.59 0.87 -5.34
C SER A 201 -28.53 0.42 -6.34
N GLU A 202 -28.84 0.56 -7.63
CA GLU A 202 -27.92 0.22 -8.73
C GLU A 202 -26.63 1.06 -8.67
N ARG A 203 -26.72 2.30 -8.19
CA ARG A 203 -25.57 3.20 -8.08
C ARG A 203 -24.51 2.67 -7.11
N LEU A 204 -24.93 1.99 -6.05
CA LEU A 204 -24.03 1.37 -5.08
C LEU A 204 -23.35 0.10 -5.62
N ARG A 205 -23.84 -0.48 -6.72
CA ARG A 205 -23.23 -1.68 -7.35
C ARG A 205 -21.94 -1.35 -8.10
N ASP A 206 -21.68 -0.08 -8.41
CA ASP A 206 -20.41 0.33 -9.02
C ASP A 206 -19.26 0.19 -8.01
N THR A 207 -18.30 -0.68 -8.32
CA THR A 207 -17.10 -0.91 -7.50
C THR A 207 -16.26 0.35 -7.28
N SER A 208 -16.35 1.37 -8.15
CA SER A 208 -15.70 2.66 -7.94
C SER A 208 -16.23 3.36 -6.67
N THR A 209 -17.53 3.23 -6.38
CA THR A 209 -18.18 3.80 -5.18
C THR A 209 -17.71 3.13 -3.89
N ALA A 210 -17.33 1.84 -3.95
CA ALA A 210 -16.81 1.09 -2.81
C ALA A 210 -15.36 1.46 -2.45
N THR A 211 -14.64 2.12 -3.35
CA THR A 211 -13.25 2.61 -3.12
C THR A 211 -13.19 4.11 -2.84
N THR A 212 -14.23 4.85 -3.22
CA THR A 212 -14.35 6.30 -2.97
C THR A 212 -15.20 6.59 -1.73
N GLU A 213 -15.15 7.83 -1.24
CA GLU A 213 -16.00 8.29 -0.14
C GLU A 213 -17.36 8.78 -0.65
N ASP A 214 -18.02 7.98 -1.49
CA ASP A 214 -19.35 8.30 -2.00
C ASP A 214 -20.36 8.44 -0.86
N SER A 215 -21.10 9.55 -0.82
CA SER A 215 -21.94 9.89 0.32
C SER A 215 -23.10 8.92 0.57
N GLU A 216 -23.70 8.34 -0.49
CA GLU A 216 -24.76 7.33 -0.34
C GLU A 216 -24.18 6.03 0.18
N PHE A 217 -23.03 5.59 -0.36
CA PHE A 217 -22.35 4.39 0.10
C PHE A 217 -21.93 4.51 1.57
N MET A 218 -21.29 5.62 1.93
CA MET A 218 -20.86 5.93 3.30
C MET A 218 -22.07 5.96 4.26
N SER A 219 -23.17 6.60 3.86
CA SER A 219 -24.41 6.63 4.66
C SER A 219 -25.06 5.25 4.83
N PHE A 220 -24.98 4.41 3.80
CA PHE A 220 -25.52 3.06 3.83
C PHE A 220 -24.74 2.15 4.79
N ILE A 221 -23.42 2.09 4.65
CA ILE A 221 -22.60 1.20 5.48
C ILE A 221 -22.49 1.69 6.93
N ALA A 222 -22.68 2.99 7.20
CA ALA A 222 -22.71 3.55 8.55
C ALA A 222 -23.87 3.02 9.42
N ARG A 223 -24.86 2.34 8.84
CA ARG A 223 -25.98 1.72 9.57
C ARG A 223 -25.55 0.56 10.47
N TYR A 224 -24.41 -0.07 10.16
CA TYR A 224 -23.90 -1.23 10.88
C TYR A 224 -23.06 -0.86 12.10
N LYS A 225 -23.10 -1.70 13.14
CA LYS A 225 -22.22 -1.56 14.31
C LYS A 225 -20.81 -2.07 14.02
N PHE A 226 -20.70 -3.22 13.36
CA PHE A 226 -19.42 -3.87 13.08
C PHE A 226 -19.17 -4.00 11.58
N HIS A 227 -17.96 -3.71 11.15
CA HIS A 227 -17.51 -3.97 9.77
C HIS A 227 -16.37 -4.97 9.81
N LEU A 228 -16.46 -6.03 9.01
CA LEU A 228 -15.34 -6.93 8.78
C LEU A 228 -14.29 -6.23 7.90
N ALA A 229 -13.30 -5.66 8.56
CA ALA A 229 -12.19 -4.90 7.99
C ALA A 229 -11.02 -5.84 7.69
N LEU A 230 -11.18 -6.68 6.67
CA LEU A 230 -10.23 -7.74 6.34
C LEU A 230 -9.39 -7.34 5.13
N GLU A 231 -8.07 -7.21 5.29
CA GLU A 231 -7.17 -6.93 4.18
C GLU A 231 -7.06 -8.12 3.22
N ASN A 232 -6.63 -7.87 1.98
CA ASN A 232 -6.42 -8.94 1.00
C ASN A 232 -5.11 -9.71 1.21
N ALA A 233 -4.19 -9.19 2.03
CA ALA A 233 -2.97 -9.85 2.45
C ALA A 233 -2.62 -9.46 3.89
N ILE A 234 -1.90 -10.33 4.59
CA ILE A 234 -1.41 -10.09 5.95
C ILE A 234 0.05 -9.64 5.85
N CYS A 235 0.33 -8.39 6.20
CA CYS A 235 1.67 -7.83 6.18
C CYS A 235 1.78 -6.63 7.11
N ASP A 236 2.91 -6.48 7.80
CA ASP A 236 3.17 -5.35 8.67
C ASP A 236 2.90 -4.03 7.97
N ASP A 237 2.20 -3.13 8.66
CA ASP A 237 1.81 -1.78 8.22
C ASP A 237 0.92 -1.71 6.97
N TYR A 238 0.50 -2.85 6.39
CA TYR A 238 -0.49 -2.87 5.32
C TYR A 238 -1.89 -2.62 5.89
N MET A 239 -2.28 -1.34 5.94
CA MET A 239 -3.56 -0.88 6.45
C MET A 239 -4.23 0.01 5.42
N THR A 240 -5.42 -0.39 4.99
CA THR A 240 -6.13 0.28 3.89
C THR A 240 -7.37 1.05 4.38
N GLU A 241 -8.16 1.56 3.44
CA GLU A 241 -9.46 2.15 3.73
C GLU A 241 -10.38 1.21 4.51
N LYS A 242 -10.19 -0.12 4.39
CA LYS A 242 -10.97 -1.12 5.12
C LYS A 242 -10.89 -0.95 6.62
N LEU A 243 -9.73 -0.54 7.14
CA LEU A 243 -9.54 -0.25 8.56
C LEU A 243 -10.10 1.11 8.95
N TRP A 244 -9.75 2.16 8.20
CA TRP A 244 -10.00 3.54 8.60
C TRP A 244 -11.43 4.02 8.34
N ARG A 245 -12.07 3.53 7.27
CA ARG A 245 -13.44 3.91 6.89
C ARG A 245 -14.49 3.56 7.96
N PRO A 246 -14.56 2.33 8.50
CA PRO A 246 -15.50 2.03 9.58
C PRO A 246 -15.29 2.95 10.80
N MET A 247 -14.05 3.24 11.16
CA MET A 247 -13.77 4.17 12.25
C MET A 247 -14.32 5.58 11.97
N HIS A 248 -14.05 6.10 10.78
CA HIS A 248 -14.58 7.40 10.36
C HIS A 248 -16.11 7.46 10.50
N LEU A 249 -16.80 6.39 10.11
CA LEU A 249 -18.27 6.28 10.17
C LEU A 249 -18.84 5.98 11.57
N GLY A 250 -18.01 5.72 12.57
CA GLY A 250 -18.48 5.31 13.90
C GLY A 250 -19.05 3.90 13.93
N ALA A 251 -18.50 3.02 13.11
CA ALA A 251 -18.60 1.58 13.25
C ALA A 251 -17.29 1.05 13.86
N VAL A 252 -17.36 -0.13 14.48
CA VAL A 252 -16.19 -0.81 15.05
C VAL A 252 -15.61 -1.75 13.99
N PRO A 253 -14.35 -1.54 13.56
CA PRO A 253 -13.68 -2.47 12.68
C PRO A 253 -13.38 -3.79 13.41
N VAL A 254 -13.82 -4.90 12.83
CA VAL A 254 -13.40 -6.26 13.18
C VAL A 254 -12.30 -6.63 12.19
N TYR A 255 -11.05 -6.50 12.63
CA TYR A 255 -9.89 -6.34 11.75
C TYR A 255 -9.01 -7.57 11.69
N ARG A 256 -8.48 -7.83 10.48
CA ARG A 256 -7.35 -8.74 10.23
C ARG A 256 -6.59 -8.27 9.00
N GLY A 257 -5.28 -8.08 9.14
CA GLY A 257 -4.45 -7.43 8.12
C GLY A 257 -3.02 -7.25 8.60
N SER A 258 -2.64 -6.04 8.99
CA SER A 258 -1.35 -5.74 9.59
C SER A 258 -1.22 -6.29 11.01
N PRO A 259 -0.22 -7.15 11.30
CA PRO A 259 0.11 -7.54 12.67
C PRO A 259 0.53 -6.34 13.55
N ALA A 260 1.10 -5.31 12.93
CA ALA A 260 1.55 -4.08 13.60
C ALA A 260 0.44 -3.04 13.81
N VAL A 261 -0.83 -3.37 13.50
CA VAL A 261 -1.95 -2.42 13.54
C VAL A 261 -2.15 -1.75 14.90
N ARG A 262 -1.86 -2.45 16.01
CA ARG A 262 -2.00 -1.92 17.37
C ARG A 262 -1.19 -0.66 17.60
N ASP A 263 -0.02 -0.54 16.96
CA ASP A 263 0.84 0.65 17.06
C ASP A 263 0.17 1.91 16.50
N TRP A 264 -0.79 1.74 15.59
CA TRP A 264 -1.44 2.82 14.85
C TRP A 264 -2.82 3.17 15.36
N MET A 265 -3.36 2.41 16.32
CA MET A 265 -4.73 2.61 16.79
C MET A 265 -4.87 3.90 17.58
N PRO A 266 -5.97 4.66 17.42
CA PRO A 266 -6.18 5.90 18.14
C PRO A 266 -6.05 5.79 19.65
N ASN A 267 -6.45 4.65 20.21
CA ASN A 267 -6.28 4.24 21.59
C ASN A 267 -6.32 2.70 21.68
N ASN A 268 -6.31 2.14 22.89
CA ASN A 268 -6.28 0.69 23.10
C ASN A 268 -7.61 -0.03 22.77
N LEU A 269 -8.69 0.72 22.55
CA LEU A 269 -10.04 0.18 22.35
C LEU A 269 -10.74 0.93 21.21
N SER A 270 -10.30 0.67 19.99
CA SER A 270 -10.90 1.24 18.76
C SER A 270 -11.20 0.20 17.69
N ILE A 271 -10.67 -1.01 17.83
CA ILE A 271 -10.86 -2.15 16.92
C ILE A 271 -10.98 -3.44 17.69
N ILE A 272 -11.57 -4.45 17.06
CA ILE A 272 -11.59 -5.83 17.51
C ILE A 272 -10.65 -6.60 16.59
N LEU A 273 -9.56 -7.17 17.12
CA LEU A 273 -8.67 -8.02 16.32
C LEU A 273 -9.20 -9.44 16.30
N ILE A 274 -9.29 -10.00 15.10
CA ILE A 274 -9.72 -11.40 14.92
C ILE A 274 -8.75 -12.36 15.60
N ASP A 275 -7.46 -12.10 15.49
CA ASP A 275 -6.41 -12.98 16.01
C ASP A 275 -6.31 -12.96 17.55
N ASP A 276 -7.11 -12.14 18.26
CA ASP A 276 -7.24 -12.17 19.72
C ASP A 276 -8.22 -13.26 20.22
N PHE A 277 -8.91 -13.96 19.31
CA PHE A 277 -9.92 -14.97 19.63
C PHE A 277 -9.48 -16.35 19.16
N ASP A 278 -9.67 -17.36 20.01
CA ASP A 278 -9.29 -18.75 19.70
C ASP A 278 -10.12 -19.35 18.54
N SER A 279 -11.31 -18.82 18.27
CA SER A 279 -12.16 -19.30 17.17
C SER A 279 -13.16 -18.26 16.67
N PRO A 280 -13.69 -18.43 15.44
CA PRO A 280 -14.81 -17.62 14.94
C PRO A 280 -16.04 -17.65 15.85
N GLN A 281 -16.27 -18.74 16.58
CA GLN A 281 -17.37 -18.86 17.53
C GLN A 281 -17.20 -17.94 18.75
N GLU A 282 -15.98 -17.83 19.29
CA GLU A 282 -15.70 -16.92 20.41
C GLU A 282 -15.79 -15.45 19.97
N LEU A 283 -15.29 -15.13 18.76
CA LEU A 283 -15.49 -13.82 18.17
C LEU A 283 -16.99 -13.51 18.01
N ALA A 284 -17.78 -14.44 17.47
CA ALA A 284 -19.22 -14.26 17.31
C ALA A 284 -19.94 -14.01 18.65
N LYS A 285 -19.60 -14.74 19.70
CA LYS A 285 -20.14 -14.51 21.06
C LYS A 285 -19.80 -13.11 21.57
N TYR A 286 -18.57 -12.65 21.35
CA TYR A 286 -18.15 -11.32 21.77
C TYR A 286 -18.87 -10.20 21.00
N LEU A 287 -19.03 -10.35 19.69
CA LEU A 287 -19.78 -9.41 18.85
C LEU A 287 -21.27 -9.37 19.23
N ASP A 288 -21.88 -10.51 19.53
CA ASP A 288 -23.28 -10.58 20.02
C ASP A 288 -23.45 -9.92 21.40
N PHE A 289 -22.47 -10.11 22.30
CA PHE A 289 -22.43 -9.39 23.58
C PHE A 289 -22.40 -7.88 23.35
N LEU A 290 -21.52 -7.36 22.50
CA LEU A 290 -21.45 -5.92 22.20
C LEU A 290 -22.69 -5.40 21.46
N ASP A 291 -23.29 -6.17 20.55
CA ASP A 291 -24.54 -5.79 19.88
C ASP A 291 -25.68 -5.56 20.88
N LYS A 292 -25.73 -6.38 21.93
CA LYS A 292 -26.76 -6.30 22.99
C LYS A 292 -26.43 -5.29 24.10
N ASN A 293 -25.18 -4.85 24.21
CA ASN A 293 -24.72 -3.95 25.29
C ASN A 293 -24.18 -2.64 24.70
N GLY A 294 -25.08 -1.66 24.56
CA GLY A 294 -24.78 -0.37 23.95
C GLY A 294 -23.66 0.43 24.64
N GLU A 295 -23.59 0.36 25.98
CA GLU A 295 -22.53 1.04 26.75
C GLU A 295 -21.14 0.47 26.42
N GLU A 296 -21.02 -0.87 26.36
CA GLU A 296 -19.76 -1.54 26.00
C GLU A 296 -19.37 -1.27 24.54
N TYR A 297 -20.35 -1.26 23.63
CA TYR A 297 -20.12 -0.85 22.23
C TYR A 297 -19.59 0.59 22.13
N LEU A 298 -20.17 1.53 22.88
CA LEU A 298 -19.79 2.94 22.80
C LEU A 298 -18.36 3.22 23.30
N LYS A 299 -17.80 2.37 24.18
CA LYS A 299 -16.39 2.48 24.59
C LYS A 299 -15.42 2.39 23.41
N TYR A 300 -15.75 1.58 22.40
CA TYR A 300 -14.95 1.48 21.17
C TYR A 300 -14.93 2.77 20.34
N LEU A 301 -15.89 3.67 20.55
CA LEU A 301 -16.01 4.93 19.81
C LEU A 301 -15.47 6.13 20.59
N GLU A 302 -14.89 5.93 21.78
CA GLU A 302 -14.36 7.02 22.62
C GLU A 302 -13.31 7.88 21.91
N TYR A 303 -12.57 7.32 20.94
CA TYR A 303 -11.58 8.06 20.16
C TYR A 303 -12.19 9.21 19.34
N LYS A 304 -13.51 9.18 19.09
CA LYS A 304 -14.22 10.26 18.37
C LYS A 304 -14.36 11.53 19.21
N ASN A 305 -14.33 11.41 20.53
CA ASN A 305 -14.40 12.56 21.42
C ASN A 305 -13.14 13.42 21.33
N VAL A 306 -13.25 14.71 21.66
CA VAL A 306 -12.09 15.59 21.79
C VAL A 306 -11.14 15.00 22.84
N GLY A 307 -9.87 14.78 22.46
CA GLY A 307 -8.88 14.14 23.33
C GLY A 307 -8.99 12.61 23.44
N GLY A 308 -9.90 11.97 22.69
CA GLY A 308 -10.07 10.52 22.69
C GLY A 308 -8.96 9.75 21.96
N ILE A 309 -8.25 10.43 21.04
CA ILE A 309 -7.04 9.90 20.38
C ILE A 309 -5.85 10.13 21.31
N LYS A 310 -5.38 9.04 21.93
CA LYS A 310 -4.32 9.05 22.97
C LYS A 310 -2.96 8.59 22.43
N ASN A 311 -2.94 7.93 21.28
CA ASN A 311 -1.72 7.39 20.70
C ASN A 311 -0.82 8.50 20.13
N GLN A 312 0.27 8.80 20.83
CA GLN A 312 1.25 9.82 20.41
C GLN A 312 2.02 9.42 19.16
N PHE A 313 2.33 8.13 18.99
CA PHE A 313 3.03 7.66 17.80
C PHE A 313 2.22 7.92 16.53
N LEU A 314 0.90 7.66 16.57
CA LEU A 314 0.00 7.99 15.46
C LEU A 314 -0.03 9.51 15.19
N LEU A 315 -0.17 10.33 16.23
CA LEU A 315 -0.28 11.78 16.10
C LEU A 315 1.01 12.40 15.54
N GLU A 316 2.17 12.05 16.09
CA GLU A 316 3.47 12.49 15.60
C GLU A 316 3.73 12.02 14.16
N SER A 317 3.31 10.81 13.82
CA SER A 317 3.47 10.28 12.46
C SER A 317 2.63 11.05 11.44
N LEU A 318 1.41 11.45 11.80
CA LEU A 318 0.56 12.30 10.97
C LEU A 318 1.13 13.72 10.83
N GLU A 319 1.69 14.28 11.90
CA GLU A 319 2.28 15.62 11.90
C GLU A 319 3.57 15.70 11.06
N ARG A 320 4.44 14.69 11.17
CA ARG A 320 5.72 14.64 10.43
C ARG A 320 5.56 14.28 8.95
N ARG A 321 4.38 13.84 8.53
CA ARG A 321 4.11 13.39 7.17
C ARG A 321 4.18 14.57 6.19
N GLU A 322 5.03 14.47 5.18
CA GLU A 322 5.28 15.55 4.22
C GLU A 322 4.25 15.61 3.08
N TRP A 323 3.29 14.69 3.04
CA TRP A 323 2.30 14.53 2.00
C TRP A 323 0.88 14.43 2.57
N GLY A 324 -0.10 14.81 1.74
CA GLY A 324 -1.52 14.84 2.09
C GLY A 324 -2.34 13.77 1.40
N VAL A 325 -3.50 13.45 2.00
CA VAL A 325 -4.56 12.63 1.39
C VAL A 325 -5.79 13.52 1.29
N ASN A 326 -6.23 13.81 0.07
CA ASN A 326 -7.30 14.77 -0.20
C ASN A 326 -7.05 16.17 0.41
N ASP A 327 -5.80 16.53 0.65
CA ASP A 327 -5.37 17.82 1.18
C ASP A 327 -4.68 18.62 0.07
N MET A 328 -5.32 19.69 -0.39
CA MET A 328 -4.79 20.55 -1.45
C MET A 328 -3.63 21.44 -0.99
N THR A 329 -3.37 21.55 0.31
CA THR A 329 -2.28 22.36 0.87
C THR A 329 -0.95 21.62 0.91
N LEU A 330 -0.99 20.29 0.81
CA LEU A 330 0.17 19.40 0.79
C LEU A 330 0.32 18.73 -0.58
N PRO A 331 1.54 18.32 -0.97
CA PRO A 331 1.71 17.48 -2.14
C PRO A 331 1.01 16.12 -1.92
N ASN A 332 0.44 15.55 -2.99
CA ASN A 332 0.06 14.14 -2.95
C ASN A 332 1.31 13.26 -2.81
N TYR A 333 1.16 12.04 -2.28
CA TYR A 333 2.29 11.15 -2.00
C TYR A 333 3.10 10.75 -3.24
N LEU A 334 2.51 10.75 -4.45
CA LEU A 334 3.20 10.42 -5.70
C LEU A 334 4.19 11.53 -6.07
N ASN A 335 3.73 12.79 -6.03
CA ASN A 335 4.56 13.98 -6.23
C ASN A 335 5.60 14.11 -5.11
N GLY A 336 5.21 13.80 -3.87
CA GLY A 336 6.09 13.79 -2.72
C GLY A 336 7.25 12.79 -2.88
N PHE A 337 6.97 11.56 -3.31
CA PHE A 337 8.00 10.57 -3.59
C PHE A 337 8.90 10.98 -4.76
N GLU A 338 8.33 11.55 -5.83
CA GLU A 338 9.09 12.08 -6.95
C GLU A 338 10.08 13.16 -6.49
N CYS A 339 9.64 14.07 -5.60
CA CYS A 339 10.50 15.08 -5.02
C CYS A 339 11.55 14.51 -4.07
N PHE A 340 11.19 13.51 -3.27
CA PHE A 340 12.15 12.78 -2.45
C PHE A 340 13.29 12.21 -3.31
N VAL A 341 12.96 11.52 -4.41
CA VAL A 341 13.97 10.97 -5.33
C VAL A 341 14.79 12.11 -5.96
N CYS A 342 14.15 13.20 -6.39
CA CYS A 342 14.84 14.35 -6.97
C CYS A 342 15.89 14.96 -6.03
N ASP A 343 15.51 15.21 -4.79
CA ASP A 343 16.38 15.79 -3.78
C ASP A 343 17.56 14.87 -3.48
N ARG A 344 17.31 13.56 -3.35
CA ARG A 344 18.35 12.55 -3.11
C ARG A 344 19.33 12.45 -4.28
N GLU A 345 18.84 12.49 -5.52
CA GLU A 345 19.71 12.45 -6.70
C GLU A 345 20.54 13.74 -6.87
N ASN A 346 19.98 14.90 -6.52
CA ASN A 346 20.74 16.15 -6.52
C ASN A 346 21.88 16.14 -5.49
N ILE A 347 21.62 15.64 -4.27
CA ILE A 347 22.64 15.44 -3.24
C ILE A 347 23.73 14.50 -3.76
N ARG A 348 23.35 13.31 -4.25
CA ARG A 348 24.29 12.29 -4.74
C ARG A 348 25.16 12.84 -5.87
N VAL A 349 24.58 13.54 -6.84
CA VAL A 349 25.33 14.15 -7.95
C VAL A 349 26.35 15.18 -7.45
N LYS A 350 26.00 15.98 -6.43
CA LYS A 350 26.92 16.95 -5.83
C LYS A 350 28.09 16.23 -5.13
N GLU A 351 27.80 15.21 -4.32
CA GLU A 351 28.82 14.40 -3.63
C GLU A 351 29.76 13.69 -4.62
N GLU A 352 29.23 13.13 -5.72
CA GLU A 352 30.05 12.55 -6.78
C GLU A 352 30.98 13.58 -7.44
N GLN A 353 30.51 14.81 -7.62
CA GLN A 353 31.34 15.89 -8.18
C GLN A 353 32.43 16.31 -7.20
N GLU A 354 32.12 16.42 -5.91
CA GLU A 354 33.08 16.74 -4.87
C GLU A 354 34.15 15.65 -4.72
N HIS A 355 33.74 14.38 -4.70
CA HIS A 355 34.66 13.23 -4.75
C HIS A 355 35.63 13.34 -5.93
N LYS A 356 35.12 13.57 -7.15
CA LYS A 356 35.95 13.72 -8.36
C LYS A 356 36.89 14.92 -8.27
N LYS A 357 36.40 16.09 -7.83
CA LYS A 357 37.21 17.31 -7.65
C LYS A 357 38.33 17.10 -6.61
N SER A 358 38.04 16.35 -5.55
CA SER A 358 38.99 16.06 -4.49
C SER A 358 40.07 15.04 -4.88
N ARG A 359 39.98 14.43 -6.07
CA ARG A 359 40.84 13.33 -6.54
C ARG A 359 40.87 12.17 -5.56
N GLY A 360 39.72 11.82 -4.98
CA GLY A 360 39.57 10.69 -4.06
C GLY A 360 39.85 10.98 -2.59
N LYS A 361 40.17 12.23 -2.21
CA LYS A 361 40.34 12.61 -0.79
C LYS A 361 39.02 12.58 -0.02
N ILE A 362 37.93 12.99 -0.67
CA ILE A 362 36.56 12.85 -0.16
C ILE A 362 36.05 11.49 -0.64
N PRO A 363 35.49 10.61 0.20
CA PRO A 363 34.94 9.33 -0.24
C PRO A 363 33.81 9.49 -1.26
N ALA A 364 33.65 8.50 -2.15
CA ALA A 364 32.50 8.46 -3.05
C ALA A 364 31.20 8.22 -2.24
N PRO A 365 30.05 8.74 -2.71
CA PRO A 365 28.78 8.49 -2.05
C PRO A 365 28.49 6.98 -2.03
N ARG A 366 28.09 6.46 -0.88
CA ARG A 366 27.78 5.03 -0.73
C ARG A 366 26.48 4.71 -1.46
N PRO A 367 26.42 3.64 -2.28
CA PRO A 367 25.17 3.17 -2.84
C PRO A 367 24.19 2.81 -1.71
N ARG A 368 22.96 3.33 -1.80
CA ARG A 368 21.88 2.94 -0.91
C ARG A 368 21.14 1.76 -1.50
N ILE A 369 20.76 0.80 -0.68
CA ILE A 369 20.00 -0.39 -1.09
C ILE A 369 18.87 -0.58 -0.08
N ALA A 370 17.67 -0.85 -0.57
CA ALA A 370 16.51 -1.12 0.26
C ALA A 370 16.73 -2.35 1.14
N GLN A 371 16.17 -2.32 2.34
CA GLN A 371 16.25 -3.45 3.27
C GLN A 371 15.03 -4.36 3.12
N PHE A 372 15.14 -5.61 3.57
CA PHE A 372 14.01 -6.56 3.54
C PHE A 372 12.75 -5.99 4.22
N LYS A 373 12.94 -5.30 5.35
CA LYS A 373 11.87 -4.63 6.10
C LYS A 373 11.15 -3.49 5.36
N HIS A 374 11.63 -3.07 4.19
CA HIS A 374 10.93 -2.05 3.38
C HIS A 374 9.70 -2.64 2.66
N MET A 375 9.51 -3.97 2.66
CA MET A 375 8.27 -4.64 2.24
C MET A 375 8.07 -5.89 3.12
N GLY A 376 8.87 -6.92 2.88
CA GLY A 376 9.11 -8.05 3.79
C GLY A 376 7.86 -8.82 4.22
N CYS A 377 6.86 -8.93 3.34
CA CYS A 377 5.62 -9.62 3.69
C CYS A 377 5.83 -11.13 3.81
N PRO A 378 5.21 -11.77 4.81
CA PRO A 378 5.35 -13.20 5.02
C PRO A 378 4.65 -13.99 3.91
N MET A 379 4.94 -15.28 3.86
CA MET A 379 4.20 -16.22 3.03
C MET A 379 2.72 -16.20 3.43
N PRO A 380 1.78 -16.23 2.46
CA PRO A 380 0.35 -16.33 2.75
C PRO A 380 0.01 -17.53 3.63
N THR A 381 -0.98 -17.37 4.49
CA THR A 381 -1.52 -18.43 5.35
C THR A 381 -3.04 -18.50 5.19
N PRO A 382 -3.66 -19.68 5.37
CA PRO A 382 -5.10 -19.85 5.26
C PRO A 382 -5.81 -18.97 6.27
N GLY A 383 -7.00 -18.50 5.89
CA GLY A 383 -7.80 -17.61 6.70
C GLY A 383 -8.37 -18.36 7.89
N PHE A 384 -8.53 -19.67 7.79
CA PHE A 384 -9.00 -20.53 8.88
C PHE A 384 -8.46 -21.95 8.72
N GLY A 385 -8.05 -22.56 9.82
CA GLY A 385 -7.38 -23.87 9.83
C GLY A 385 -5.89 -23.80 9.50
N ASN A 386 -5.25 -24.97 9.33
CA ASN A 386 -3.84 -25.07 8.96
C ASN A 386 -3.66 -25.42 7.48
N VAL A 387 -2.47 -25.14 6.93
CA VAL A 387 -2.14 -25.44 5.52
C VAL A 387 -2.13 -26.95 5.25
N GLU A 388 -1.75 -27.72 6.26
CA GLU A 388 -1.70 -29.18 6.27
C GLU A 388 -3.09 -29.81 6.16
N ASP A 389 -4.12 -29.10 6.66
CA ASP A 389 -5.51 -29.56 6.64
C ASP A 389 -6.20 -29.27 5.28
N LEU A 390 -5.58 -28.45 4.43
CA LEU A 390 -6.08 -28.15 3.10
C LEU A 390 -5.81 -29.31 2.13
N ALA A 391 -6.83 -29.67 1.35
CA ALA A 391 -6.69 -30.67 0.29
C ALA A 391 -5.57 -30.28 -0.69
N GLU A 392 -4.92 -31.28 -1.30
CA GLU A 392 -3.81 -31.02 -2.23
C GLU A 392 -4.22 -30.15 -3.43
N GLY A 393 -5.45 -30.32 -3.92
CA GLY A 393 -6.05 -29.50 -4.99
C GLY A 393 -6.83 -28.27 -4.51
N ASP A 394 -6.59 -27.77 -3.30
CA ASP A 394 -7.19 -26.51 -2.84
C ASP A 394 -6.63 -25.34 -3.67
N SER A 395 -7.51 -24.62 -4.37
CA SER A 395 -7.13 -23.57 -5.31
C SER A 395 -6.36 -22.42 -4.68
N TRP A 396 -6.61 -22.11 -3.40
CA TRP A 396 -5.86 -21.08 -2.68
C TRP A 396 -4.41 -21.51 -2.49
N LYS A 397 -4.19 -22.78 -2.13
CA LYS A 397 -2.87 -23.38 -1.90
C LYS A 397 -2.06 -23.42 -3.20
N GLU A 398 -2.67 -23.87 -4.29
CA GLU A 398 -2.04 -23.92 -5.61
C GLU A 398 -1.67 -22.53 -6.14
N MET A 399 -2.54 -21.54 -5.94
CA MET A 399 -2.31 -20.19 -6.46
C MET A 399 -1.28 -19.42 -5.65
N TRP A 400 -1.54 -19.21 -4.36
CA TRP A 400 -0.81 -18.19 -3.60
C TRP A 400 0.54 -18.66 -3.06
N LEU A 401 0.68 -19.93 -2.71
CA LEU A 401 1.98 -20.47 -2.31
C LEU A 401 2.92 -20.57 -3.51
N GLN A 402 2.41 -21.01 -4.66
CA GLN A 402 3.20 -21.06 -5.88
C GLN A 402 3.65 -19.67 -6.31
N ASP A 403 2.75 -18.68 -6.36
CA ASP A 403 3.09 -17.31 -6.76
C ASP A 403 4.12 -16.67 -5.82
N TYR A 404 4.00 -16.90 -4.51
CA TYR A 404 4.98 -16.45 -3.52
C TYR A 404 6.38 -17.02 -3.81
N TRP A 405 6.52 -18.33 -4.00
CA TRP A 405 7.84 -18.96 -4.21
C TRP A 405 8.39 -18.77 -5.62
N GLN A 406 7.53 -18.76 -6.64
CA GLN A 406 7.95 -18.45 -8.01
C GLN A 406 8.49 -17.02 -8.10
N SER A 407 7.91 -16.09 -7.34
CA SER A 407 8.40 -14.70 -7.27
C SER A 407 9.79 -14.58 -6.64
N LEU A 408 10.16 -15.48 -5.71
CA LEU A 408 11.54 -15.55 -5.19
C LEU A 408 12.50 -15.91 -6.33
N ASP A 409 12.18 -16.93 -7.11
CA ASP A 409 13.00 -17.40 -8.24
C ASP A 409 13.18 -16.28 -9.28
N GLN A 410 12.12 -15.52 -9.56
CA GLN A 410 12.19 -14.36 -10.44
C GLN A 410 13.16 -13.28 -9.93
N GLY A 411 13.12 -13.01 -8.61
CA GLY A 411 14.05 -12.08 -7.95
C GLY A 411 15.50 -12.55 -8.02
N GLU A 412 15.75 -13.84 -7.77
CA GLU A 412 17.07 -14.47 -7.89
C GLU A 412 17.60 -14.43 -9.33
N ALA A 413 16.76 -14.77 -10.32
CA ALA A 413 17.11 -14.74 -11.74
C ALA A 413 17.53 -13.33 -12.19
N LEU A 414 16.72 -12.31 -11.89
CA LEU A 414 17.05 -10.94 -12.27
C LEU A 414 18.30 -10.42 -11.55
N THR A 415 18.47 -10.76 -10.28
CA THR A 415 19.68 -10.42 -9.52
C THR A 415 20.92 -11.03 -10.17
N ALA A 416 20.87 -12.31 -10.57
CA ALA A 416 21.96 -12.97 -11.28
C ALA A 416 22.25 -12.34 -12.65
N MET A 417 21.22 -11.95 -13.42
CA MET A 417 21.38 -11.23 -14.68
C MET A 417 22.11 -9.89 -14.47
N ILE A 418 21.72 -9.12 -13.46
CA ILE A 418 22.37 -7.84 -13.13
C ILE A 418 23.83 -8.06 -12.74
N HIS A 419 24.13 -9.06 -11.90
CA HIS A 419 25.50 -9.37 -11.49
C HIS A 419 26.40 -9.79 -12.66
N ARG A 420 25.84 -10.49 -13.65
CA ARG A 420 26.56 -10.89 -14.87
C ARG A 420 26.56 -9.79 -15.94
N ASN A 421 26.06 -8.59 -15.64
CA ASN A 421 25.94 -7.46 -16.55
C ASN A 421 25.22 -7.83 -17.86
N GLU A 422 24.21 -8.70 -17.76
CA GLU A 422 23.41 -9.14 -18.89
C GLU A 422 22.65 -7.94 -19.49
N SER A 423 22.57 -7.90 -20.82
CA SER A 423 21.90 -6.83 -21.57
C SER A 423 20.66 -7.32 -22.32
N HIS A 424 20.50 -8.63 -22.50
CA HIS A 424 19.39 -9.23 -23.23
C HIS A 424 18.32 -9.75 -22.27
N GLN A 425 17.19 -9.05 -22.20
CA GLN A 425 16.04 -9.42 -21.38
C GLN A 425 15.52 -10.84 -21.66
N GLY A 426 15.57 -11.29 -22.93
CA GLY A 426 15.10 -12.62 -23.34
C GLY A 426 15.82 -13.79 -22.66
N ARG A 427 17.02 -13.56 -22.10
CA ARG A 427 17.75 -14.58 -21.34
C ARG A 427 17.18 -14.85 -19.96
N PHE A 428 16.23 -14.05 -19.47
CA PHE A 428 15.61 -14.24 -18.16
C PHE A 428 15.13 -15.68 -17.94
N TRP A 429 14.52 -16.30 -18.95
CA TRP A 429 14.03 -17.68 -18.86
C TRP A 429 15.14 -18.71 -18.75
N ASP A 430 16.32 -18.46 -19.33
CA ASP A 430 17.49 -19.32 -19.15
C ASP A 430 17.94 -19.32 -17.68
N TYR A 431 17.97 -18.15 -17.05
CA TYR A 431 18.31 -18.02 -15.62
C TYR A 431 17.26 -18.65 -14.71
N MET A 432 15.97 -18.48 -15.02
CA MET A 432 14.88 -19.17 -14.33
C MET A 432 15.03 -20.69 -14.42
N HIS A 433 15.33 -21.21 -15.61
CA HIS A 433 15.54 -22.63 -15.83
C HIS A 433 16.76 -23.15 -15.04
N GLU A 434 17.87 -22.41 -15.02
CA GLU A 434 19.04 -22.73 -14.20
C GLU A 434 18.69 -22.84 -12.70
N ILE A 435 17.87 -21.92 -12.18
CA ILE A 435 17.42 -21.94 -10.76
C ILE A 435 16.53 -23.14 -10.49
N PHE A 436 15.56 -23.39 -11.36
CA PHE A 436 14.67 -24.55 -11.25
C PHE A 436 15.43 -25.89 -11.21
N LEU A 437 16.40 -26.07 -12.10
CA LEU A 437 17.26 -27.27 -12.13
C LEU A 437 18.12 -27.41 -10.86
N LYS A 438 18.53 -26.31 -10.22
CA LYS A 438 19.30 -26.37 -8.97
C LYS A 438 18.43 -26.82 -7.81
N ARG A 439 17.21 -26.30 -7.70
CA ARG A 439 16.28 -26.66 -6.61
C ARG A 439 15.82 -28.10 -6.71
N THR A 440 15.50 -28.57 -7.90
CA THR A 440 15.11 -29.98 -8.15
C THR A 440 16.22 -31.00 -7.92
N ARG A 441 17.49 -30.58 -7.89
CA ARG A 441 18.63 -31.46 -7.55
C ARG A 441 18.96 -31.48 -6.05
N GLN A 442 18.42 -30.53 -5.28
CA GLN A 442 18.64 -30.40 -3.83
C GLN A 442 17.53 -31.04 -3.00
N HIS A 443 16.40 -31.36 -3.63
CA HIS A 443 15.35 -32.26 -3.14
C HIS A 443 15.56 -33.65 -3.74
#